data_AF-A0A3M6I761-F1
#
_entry.id   AF-A0A3M6I761-F1
#
_cell.length_a   1.000
_cell.length_b   1.000
_cell.length_c   1.000
_cell.angle_alpha   90.00
_cell.angle_beta   90.00
_cell.angle_gamma   90.00
#
_symmetry.space_group_name_H-M   'P 1'
#
loop_
_entity.id
_entity.type
_entity.pdbx_description
1 polymer ?
#
loop_
_entity_poly.entity_id
_entity_poly.type
_entity_poly.pdbx_seq_one_letter_code
_entity_poly.pdbx_strand_id
1 'polypeptide(L)'
;MILSQVERDEYNQIMRSDQHRFARLGALRQLLERMKVRILADLMAELDVDDKVILFCEYQESVATLREHCLKMGVGCVTLVGSDSPKKRQKAIDAFQQDPDCRVFIGTRSAAG
;
A
#
# COMPACT_ATOMS: atom_id res chain seq x y z
N MET A 1 12.99 -8.73 5.65
CA MET A 1 12.68 -8.83 4.21
C MET A 1 13.96 -9.15 3.45
N ILE A 2 14.04 -10.32 2.82
CA ILE A 2 15.15 -10.70 1.94
C ILE A 2 14.62 -10.58 0.51
N LEU A 3 15.28 -9.76 -0.31
CA LEU A 3 14.93 -9.65 -1.73
C LEU A 3 15.18 -10.98 -2.44
N SER A 4 14.32 -11.35 -3.38
CA SER A 4 14.61 -12.42 -4.34
C SER A 4 15.75 -12.02 -5.27
N GLN A 5 16.29 -12.98 -6.02
CA GLN A 5 17.37 -12.68 -6.97
C GLN A 5 16.92 -11.70 -8.07
N VAL A 6 15.70 -11.89 -8.60
CA VAL A 6 15.10 -11.00 -9.60
C VAL A 6 14.94 -9.58 -9.07
N GLU A 7 14.45 -9.43 -7.84
CA GLU A 7 14.28 -8.13 -7.18
C GLU A 7 15.61 -7.42 -6.91
N ARG A 8 16.67 -8.19 -6.57
CA ARG A 8 18.03 -7.66 -6.45
C ARG A 8 18.58 -7.16 -7.78
N ASP A 9 18.33 -7.89 -8.86
CA ASP A 9 18.81 -7.53 -10.18
C ASP A 9 18.13 -6.24 -10.67
N GLU A 10 16.82 -6.11 -10.47
CA GLU A 10 16.06 -4.87 -10.76
C GLU A 10 16.56 -3.68 -9.94
N TYR A 11 16.79 -3.88 -8.62
CA TYR A 11 17.37 -2.85 -7.76
C TYR A 11 18.74 -2.39 -8.27
N ASN A 12 19.62 -3.34 -8.59
CA ASN A 12 20.97 -3.06 -9.08
C ASN A 12 20.96 -2.33 -10.42
N GLN A 13 20.01 -2.65 -11.31
CA GLN A 13 19.84 -1.98 -12.59
C GLN A 13 19.48 -0.50 -12.40
N ILE A 14 18.52 -0.18 -11.52
CA ILE A 14 18.17 1.22 -11.21
C ILE A 14 19.35 1.95 -10.57
N MET A 15 20.03 1.30 -9.62
CA MET A 15 21.16 1.88 -8.90
C MET A 15 22.33 2.25 -9.83
N ARG A 16 22.58 1.43 -10.87
CA ARG A 16 23.64 1.64 -11.86
C ARG A 16 23.22 2.49 -13.06
N SER A 17 21.96 2.93 -13.12
CA SER A 17 21.49 3.75 -14.24
C SER A 17 22.16 5.12 -14.29
N ASP A 18 22.26 5.70 -15.49
CA ASP A 18 22.82 7.04 -15.72
C ASP A 18 21.83 8.17 -15.38
N GLN A 19 20.69 7.86 -14.75
CA GLN A 19 19.73 8.86 -14.31
C GLN A 19 20.33 9.78 -13.24
N HIS A 20 19.79 11.00 -13.16
CA HIS A 20 20.15 11.95 -12.10
C HIS A 20 19.90 11.34 -10.71
N ARG A 21 20.73 11.69 -9.72
CA ARG A 21 20.76 11.05 -8.39
C ARG A 21 19.38 11.01 -7.70
N PHE A 22 18.61 12.09 -7.80
CA PHE A 22 17.26 12.15 -7.23
C PHE A 22 16.24 11.26 -7.96
N ALA A 23 16.33 11.14 -9.28
CA ALA A 23 15.47 10.24 -10.05
C ALA A 23 15.71 8.77 -9.64
N ARG A 24 16.98 8.38 -9.50
CA ARG A 24 17.35 7.05 -8.98
C ARG A 24 16.80 6.82 -7.58
N LEU A 25 16.98 7.78 -6.67
CA LEU A 25 16.47 7.66 -5.30
C LEU A 25 14.94 7.47 -5.27
N GLY A 26 14.21 8.23 -6.09
CA GLY A 26 12.76 8.10 -6.22
C GLY A 26 12.35 6.72 -6.74
N ALA A 27 12.99 6.26 -7.81
CA ALA A 27 12.72 4.94 -8.40
C ALA A 27 13.04 3.79 -7.44
N LEU A 28 14.16 3.87 -6.71
CA LEU A 28 14.53 2.86 -5.70
C LEU A 28 13.53 2.84 -4.53
N ARG A 29 13.03 4.00 -4.08
CA ARG A 29 12.01 4.06 -3.03
C ARG A 29 10.71 3.41 -3.47
N GLN A 30 10.24 3.72 -4.67
CA GLN A 30 9.02 3.12 -5.24
C GLN A 30 9.17 1.61 -5.41
N LEU A 31 10.32 1.16 -5.93
CA LEU A 31 10.63 -0.25 -6.09
C LEU A 31 10.58 -1.00 -4.75
N LEU A 32 11.23 -0.46 -3.72
CA LEU A 32 11.26 -1.06 -2.39
C LEU A 32 9.88 -1.07 -1.72
N GLU A 33 9.05 -0.05 -1.93
CA GLU A 33 7.67 -0.06 -1.41
C GLU A 33 6.83 -1.15 -2.08
N ARG A 34 6.91 -1.29 -3.41
CA ARG A 34 6.21 -2.34 -4.16
C ARG A 34 6.58 -3.74 -3.67
N MET A 35 7.85 -3.98 -3.36
CA MET A 35 8.31 -5.27 -2.81
C MET A 35 7.73 -5.55 -1.42
N LYS A 36 7.57 -4.52 -0.58
CA LYS A 36 6.98 -4.66 0.76
C LYS A 36 5.49 -4.99 0.71
N VAL A 37 4.76 -4.49 -0.28
CA VAL A 37 3.30 -4.75 -0.43
C VAL A 37 2.99 -6.24 -0.42
N ARG A 38 3.84 -7.08 -1.02
CA ARG A 38 3.66 -8.55 -1.02
C ARG A 38 3.65 -9.12 0.39
N ILE A 39 4.59 -8.72 1.23
CA ILE A 39 4.72 -9.22 2.61
C ILE A 39 3.57 -8.69 3.48
N LEU A 40 3.12 -7.46 3.23
CA LEU A 40 1.99 -6.89 3.96
C LEU A 40 0.70 -7.67 3.68
N ALA A 41 0.49 -8.16 2.46
CA ALA A 41 -0.66 -9.00 2.15
C ALA A 41 -0.67 -10.32 2.95
N ASP A 42 0.50 -10.94 3.12
CA ASP A 42 0.63 -12.14 3.95
C ASP A 42 0.36 -11.84 5.43
N LEU A 43 0.90 -10.72 5.95
CA LEU A 43 0.66 -10.30 7.34
C LEU A 43 -0.82 -9.99 7.61
N MET A 44 -1.54 -9.47 6.62
CA MET A 44 -2.99 -9.22 6.74
C MET A 44 -3.81 -10.51 6.84
N ALA A 45 -3.28 -11.65 6.37
CA ALA A 45 -3.92 -12.95 6.53
C ALA A 45 -3.79 -13.49 7.96
N GLU A 46 -2.81 -12.98 8.73
CA GLU A 46 -2.55 -13.37 10.13
C GLU A 46 -3.36 -12.54 11.14
N LEU A 47 -4.11 -11.52 10.70
CA LEU A 47 -4.94 -10.70 11.57
C LEU A 47 -6.12 -11.49 12.12
N ASP A 48 -6.42 -11.31 13.40
CA ASP A 48 -7.60 -11.90 14.01
C ASP A 48 -8.89 -11.35 13.38
N VAL A 49 -9.98 -12.08 13.53
CA VAL A 49 -11.26 -11.77 12.85
C VAL A 49 -11.75 -10.35 13.19
N ASP A 50 -11.47 -9.88 14.41
CA ASP A 50 -11.93 -8.59 14.94
C ASP A 50 -10.92 -7.44 14.77
N ASP A 51 -9.72 -7.73 14.24
CA ASP A 51 -8.67 -6.72 14.09
C ASP A 51 -8.94 -5.79 12.92
N LYS A 52 -8.75 -4.49 13.16
CA LYS A 52 -8.76 -3.44 12.13
C LYS A 52 -7.36 -2.88 11.91
N VAL A 53 -6.96 -2.73 10.65
CA VAL A 53 -5.62 -2.25 10.28
C VAL A 53 -5.68 -1.05 9.37
N ILE A 54 -4.78 -0.09 9.62
CA ILE A 54 -4.56 1.09 8.78
C ILE A 54 -3.17 0.99 8.14
N LEU A 55 -3.12 1.03 6.81
CA LEU A 55 -1.92 0.99 6.01
C LEU A 55 -1.68 2.35 5.35
N PHE A 56 -0.56 2.98 5.69
CA PHE A 56 -0.10 4.20 5.02
C PHE A 56 0.93 3.85 3.95
N CYS A 57 0.66 4.27 2.71
CA CYS A 57 1.55 4.12 1.57
C CYS A 57 2.08 5.48 1.11
N GLU A 58 3.24 5.52 0.46
CA GLU A 58 3.70 6.75 -0.19
C GLU A 58 3.06 6.89 -1.57
N TYR A 59 2.88 5.77 -2.29
CA TYR A 59 2.42 5.78 -3.68
C TYR A 59 0.98 5.29 -3.83
N GLN A 60 0.22 5.92 -4.74
CA GLN A 60 -1.15 5.48 -5.07
C GLN A 60 -1.18 4.08 -5.71
N GLU A 61 -0.11 3.71 -6.43
CA GLU A 61 0.06 2.37 -6.99
C GLU A 61 0.08 1.29 -5.89
N SER A 62 0.76 1.56 -4.78
CA SER A 62 0.77 0.68 -3.60
C SER A 62 -0.63 0.52 -3.02
N VAL A 63 -1.40 1.60 -2.93
CA VAL A 63 -2.80 1.58 -2.46
C VAL A 63 -3.67 0.69 -3.36
N ALA A 64 -3.55 0.86 -4.68
CA ALA A 64 -4.31 0.07 -5.64
C ALA A 64 -3.96 -1.42 -5.55
N THR A 65 -2.67 -1.76 -5.43
CA THR A 65 -2.19 -3.14 -5.32
C THR A 65 -2.68 -3.80 -4.03
N LEU A 66 -2.57 -3.11 -2.89
CA LEU A 66 -3.07 -3.62 -1.60
C LEU A 66 -4.59 -3.83 -1.62
N ARG A 67 -5.35 -2.90 -2.24
CA ARG A 67 -6.79 -3.04 -2.41
C ARG A 67 -7.14 -4.30 -3.21
N GLU A 68 -6.42 -4.56 -4.30
CA GLU A 68 -6.64 -5.78 -5.11
C GLU A 68 -6.36 -7.05 -4.30
N HIS A 69 -5.30 -7.05 -3.47
CA HIS A 69 -5.03 -8.15 -2.55
C HIS A 69 -6.15 -8.38 -1.54
N CYS A 70 -6.66 -7.31 -0.91
CA CYS A 70 -7.80 -7.41 0.01
C CYS A 70 -9.02 -8.04 -0.66
N LEU A 71 -9.35 -7.61 -1.89
CA LEU A 71 -10.47 -8.14 -2.67
C LEU A 71 -10.28 -9.64 -2.96
N LYS A 72 -9.08 -10.07 -3.34
CA LYS A 72 -8.76 -11.48 -3.60
C LYS A 72 -8.88 -12.35 -2.35
N MET A 73 -8.58 -11.79 -1.18
CA MET A 73 -8.70 -12.47 0.12
C MET A 73 -10.11 -12.41 0.71
N GLY A 74 -11.04 -11.66 0.09
CA GLY A 74 -12.38 -11.45 0.63
C GLY A 74 -12.40 -10.55 1.88
N VAL A 75 -11.37 -9.72 2.08
CA VAL A 75 -11.28 -8.80 3.21
C VAL A 75 -11.87 -7.44 2.83
N GLY A 76 -12.87 -6.97 3.59
CA GLY A 76 -13.46 -5.65 3.39
C GLY A 76 -12.43 -4.55 3.62
N CYS A 77 -12.27 -3.68 2.62
CA CYS A 77 -11.29 -2.59 2.66
C CYS A 77 -11.83 -1.30 2.05
N VAL A 78 -11.30 -0.18 2.55
CA VAL A 78 -11.52 1.16 1.99
C VAL A 78 -10.20 1.82 1.66
N THR A 79 -10.23 2.75 0.72
CA THR A 79 -9.06 3.51 0.30
C THR A 79 -9.29 5.01 0.44
N LEU A 80 -8.24 5.74 0.81
CA LEU A 80 -8.22 7.20 0.84
C LEU A 80 -6.93 7.72 0.20
N VAL A 81 -7.06 8.36 -0.96
CA VAL A 81 -5.95 9.03 -1.65
C VAL A 81 -6.20 10.53 -1.78
N GLY A 82 -5.14 11.31 -2.02
CA GLY A 82 -5.24 12.79 -2.05
C GLY A 82 -6.18 13.37 -3.09
N SER A 83 -6.51 12.61 -4.15
CA SER A 83 -7.46 12.99 -5.20
C SER A 83 -8.93 12.70 -4.84
N ASP A 84 -9.22 12.06 -3.70
CA ASP A 84 -10.59 11.76 -3.29
C ASP A 84 -11.32 13.00 -2.80
N SER A 85 -12.59 13.13 -3.20
CA SER A 85 -13.45 14.23 -2.73
C SER A 85 -13.71 14.12 -1.22
N PRO A 86 -14.00 15.24 -0.53
CA PRO A 86 -14.31 15.23 0.90
C PRO A 86 -15.44 14.25 1.27
N LYS A 87 -16.47 14.15 0.41
CA LYS A 87 -17.57 13.21 0.60
C LYS A 87 -17.11 11.74 0.51
N LYS A 88 -16.22 11.41 -0.43
CA LYS A 88 -15.68 10.05 -0.58
C LYS A 88 -14.76 9.70 0.59
N ARG A 89 -13.94 10.65 1.03
CA ARG A 89 -13.11 10.56 2.24
C ARG A 89 -13.96 10.23 3.47
N GLN A 90 -15.01 11.01 3.73
CA GLN A 90 -15.88 10.78 4.88
C GLN A 90 -16.55 9.41 4.81
N LYS A 91 -17.08 9.02 3.64
CA LYS A 91 -17.66 7.70 3.43
C LYS A 91 -16.68 6.55 3.74
N ALA A 92 -15.41 6.70 3.38
CA ALA A 92 -14.38 5.70 3.69
C ALA A 92 -14.11 5.62 5.21
N ILE A 93 -14.06 6.77 5.89
CA ILE A 93 -13.90 6.85 7.34
C ILE A 93 -15.09 6.19 8.05
N ASP A 94 -16.31 6.56 7.65
CA ASP A 94 -17.54 6.04 8.25
C ASP A 94 -17.64 4.53 8.05
N ALA A 95 -17.37 4.03 6.84
CA ALA A 95 -17.33 2.59 6.57
C ALA A 95 -16.29 1.89 7.46
N PHE A 96 -15.06 2.39 7.51
CA PHE A 96 -14.03 1.77 8.35
C PHE A 96 -14.37 1.81 9.85
N GLN A 97 -15.08 2.82 10.34
CA GLN A 97 -15.44 2.91 11.76
C GLN A 97 -16.67 2.07 12.11
N GLN A 98 -17.70 2.08 11.27
CA GLN A 98 -19.03 1.58 11.58
C GLN A 98 -19.30 0.18 11.04
N ASP A 99 -18.64 -0.21 9.94
CA ASP A 99 -18.81 -1.52 9.33
C ASP A 99 -17.79 -2.51 9.94
N PRO A 100 -18.24 -3.56 10.66
CA PRO A 100 -17.34 -4.57 11.22
C PRO A 100 -16.65 -5.40 10.12
N ASP A 101 -17.26 -5.55 8.94
CA ASP A 101 -16.67 -6.30 7.82
C ASP A 101 -15.58 -5.48 7.09
N CYS A 102 -15.60 -4.15 7.25
CA CYS A 102 -14.57 -3.25 6.75
C CYS A 102 -13.37 -3.17 7.70
N ARG A 103 -12.41 -4.08 7.51
CA ARG A 103 -11.28 -4.28 8.43
C ARG A 103 -9.98 -3.60 8.01
N VAL A 104 -9.88 -3.14 6.77
CA VAL A 104 -8.63 -2.55 6.26
C VAL A 104 -8.87 -1.14 5.72
N PHE A 105 -8.08 -0.19 6.20
CA PHE A 105 -8.01 1.15 5.66
C PHE A 105 -6.66 1.36 4.97
N ILE A 106 -6.65 1.75 3.70
CA ILE A 106 -5.41 1.97 2.95
C ILE A 106 -5.38 3.41 2.46
N GLY A 107 -4.36 4.19 2.82
CA GLY A 107 -4.28 5.57 2.39
C GLY A 107 -2.88 6.05 2.06
N THR A 108 -2.79 7.11 1.24
CA THR A 108 -1.50 7.77 1.03
C THR A 108 -1.13 8.61 2.23
N ARG A 109 0.15 8.61 2.65
CA ARG A 109 0.66 9.39 3.80
C ARG A 109 0.21 10.86 3.76
N SER A 110 0.29 11.49 2.59
CA SER A 110 -0.11 12.89 2.38
C SER A 110 -1.61 13.15 2.52
N ALA A 111 -2.44 12.12 2.43
CA ALA A 111 -3.89 12.25 2.43
C ALA A 111 -4.52 11.75 3.73
N ALA A 112 -3.96 10.71 4.35
CA ALA A 112 -4.52 10.05 5.53
C ALA A 112 -3.78 10.39 6.84
N GLY A 113 -2.63 11.08 6.76
CA GLY A 113 -1.91 11.62 7.92
C GLY A 113 -2.49 12.90 8.47
#